data_AF-U9VT60-F1
#
_entry.id   AF-U9VT60-F1
#
_cell.length_a   1.000
_cell.length_b   1.000
_cell.length_c   1.000
_cell.angle_alpha   90.00
_cell.angle_beta   90.00
_cell.angle_gamma   90.00
#
_symmetry.space_group_name_H-M   'P 1'
#
loop_
_entity.id
_entity.type
_entity.pdbx_description
1 polymer ?
#
loop_
_entity_poly.entity_id
_entity_poly.type
_entity_poly.pdbx_seq_one_letter_code
_entity_poly.pdbx_strand_id
1 'polypeptide(L)'
;MNSLTSTEIDKVQTVPSPSTREQLILLDTHVHIYDCFDLSTFLDAAWHNFQRRAGAHDQFVGVLLLAESGFYHKFQTLLAQADQADQSSSSDWTFAATAEAYSLRALGPQGKTLYLIAGRQIVTAEKLEILALISDRIFPDGLSAVETIQSIQSAGGIAVLPWGVAKWVGKRGQLITHLVQQRELSPLFLGDNSGRPQFWRRPHHFSQVEPQGYPILLGTDPLPLSGEADRSGRFGLTFMGEFDADQPGNCIKTHLLNPAVSWQPYGSLETPLRFVRNQLSLRLTSQKSLPPTMDTQTPVATNGFPETADIETSSENYATRFAGAIGTWLLQVQEAATLKMLAAYPGARVLDVGGGHGQLTKALIEQGYDVTVLGSAEQCKVRIQSYIDQGQCDFQVGNVLDMPYADNAFDVVISYRFLAHVTQWQRFLKELARVANQAVIVDYPTVRSVNAIAPALFKFKKGLEGNTRPFVCYQEQDILNFYKSIGWHQSLRYAQFFWPMVLHRTLGKPKASSVLEQLPRRLGLTRLLGSPVITKFEQL
;
A
#
# COMPACT_ATOMS: atom_id res chain seq x y z
N MET A 1 35.31 43.18 60.90
CA MET A 1 36.20 42.03 61.12
C MET A 1 35.33 40.83 61.45
N ASN A 2 35.29 39.87 60.52
CA ASN A 2 35.16 38.39 60.65
C ASN A 2 34.07 37.82 61.60
N SER A 3 33.35 36.74 61.31
CA SER A 3 33.30 35.76 60.22
C SER A 3 32.14 34.81 60.54
N LEU A 4 31.50 34.26 59.50
CA LEU A 4 30.42 33.27 59.52
C LEU A 4 30.82 31.93 60.16
N THR A 5 29.84 31.14 60.62
CA THR A 5 29.45 29.86 59.96
C THR A 5 28.29 29.18 60.70
N SER A 6 27.15 29.09 60.03
CA SER A 6 26.03 28.22 60.34
C SER A 6 26.08 27.04 59.37
N THR A 7 26.23 25.83 59.88
CA THR A 7 26.23 24.61 59.05
C THR A 7 25.59 23.48 59.84
N GLU A 8 24.26 23.45 59.87
CA GLU A 8 23.53 22.31 60.44
C GLU A 8 22.07 22.24 59.96
N ILE A 9 21.82 22.23 58.65
CA ILE A 9 20.54 21.78 58.08
C ILE A 9 20.84 21.04 56.75
N ASP A 10 20.09 19.96 56.50
CA ASP A 10 20.04 19.08 55.32
C ASP A 10 20.94 17.82 55.29
N LYS A 11 20.56 16.82 56.09
CA LYS A 11 20.71 15.40 55.74
C LYS A 11 19.39 14.87 55.18
N VAL A 12 19.12 15.17 53.91
CA VAL A 12 18.16 14.38 53.12
C VAL A 12 18.90 13.12 52.67
N GLN A 13 18.42 11.97 53.14
CA GLN A 13 18.83 10.67 52.64
C GLN A 13 18.49 10.61 51.15
N THR A 14 19.51 10.69 50.29
CA THR A 14 19.41 10.32 48.89
C THR A 14 19.21 8.81 48.83
N VAL A 15 17.96 8.39 48.64
CA VAL A 15 17.65 7.08 48.08
C VAL A 15 18.42 6.98 46.76
N PRO A 16 19.17 5.89 46.48
CA PRO A 16 19.91 5.77 45.24
C PRO A 16 18.90 5.81 44.08
N SER A 17 19.10 6.70 43.10
CA SER A 17 18.38 6.61 41.83
C SER A 17 18.66 5.23 41.22
N PRO A 18 17.69 4.58 40.56
CA PRO A 18 17.96 3.32 39.88
C PRO A 18 19.09 3.57 38.89
N SER A 19 20.15 2.78 39.01
CA SER A 19 21.34 2.86 38.18
C SER A 19 20.96 2.85 36.70
N THR A 20 21.16 3.97 35.98
CA THR A 20 21.17 3.99 34.51
C THR A 20 22.42 3.27 34.04
N ARG A 21 22.36 1.93 34.04
CA ARG A 21 23.40 1.13 33.39
C ARG A 21 23.31 1.38 31.89
N GLU A 22 24.44 1.66 31.27
CA GLU A 22 24.57 1.57 29.82
C GLU A 22 24.17 0.17 29.37
N GLN A 23 23.31 0.10 28.36
CA GLN A 23 22.81 -1.13 27.77
C GLN A 23 23.21 -1.20 26.31
N LEU A 24 23.35 -2.42 25.81
CA LEU A 24 23.52 -2.64 24.39
C LEU A 24 22.19 -2.38 23.68
N ILE A 25 22.14 -1.32 22.87
CA ILE A 25 20.97 -0.97 22.07
C ILE A 25 21.18 -1.50 20.65
N LEU A 26 20.17 -2.19 20.13
CA LEU A 26 20.10 -2.62 18.74
C LEU A 26 18.87 -1.98 18.09
N LEU A 27 19.12 -1.27 17.00
CA LEU A 27 18.13 -0.43 16.33
C LEU A 27 17.98 -0.85 14.88
N ASP A 28 16.76 -1.13 14.46
CA ASP A 28 16.39 -1.23 13.06
C ASP A 28 15.59 0.03 12.68
N THR A 29 16.18 0.90 11.84
CA THR A 29 15.61 2.23 11.59
C THR A 29 14.58 2.27 10.46
N HIS A 30 14.27 1.14 9.82
CA HIS A 30 13.35 1.10 8.68
C HIS A 30 12.59 -0.23 8.69
N VAL A 31 11.43 -0.24 9.35
CA VAL A 31 10.63 -1.45 9.53
C VAL A 31 9.19 -1.21 9.07
N HIS A 32 8.67 -2.16 8.29
CA HIS A 32 7.24 -2.21 7.93
C HIS A 32 6.59 -3.43 8.58
N ILE A 33 5.35 -3.27 9.03
CA ILE A 33 4.48 -4.36 9.46
C ILE A 33 3.32 -4.43 8.47
N TYR A 34 3.38 -5.36 7.52
CA TYR A 34 2.32 -5.54 6.53
C TYR A 34 1.23 -6.49 7.02
N ASP A 35 0.02 -6.37 6.45
CA ASP A 35 -1.10 -7.27 6.78
C ASP A 35 -0.82 -8.75 6.45
N CYS A 36 0.10 -9.01 5.52
CA CYS A 36 0.51 -10.37 5.17
C CYS A 36 1.50 -10.99 6.17
N PHE A 37 1.94 -10.25 7.20
CA PHE A 37 2.80 -10.75 8.25
C PHE A 37 1.96 -11.28 9.40
N ASP A 38 2.25 -12.51 9.82
CA ASP A 38 1.82 -12.98 11.13
C ASP A 38 2.61 -12.23 12.20
N LEU A 39 1.90 -11.49 13.07
CA LEU A 39 2.52 -10.56 14.02
C LEU A 39 3.39 -11.27 15.05
N SER A 40 2.97 -12.44 15.54
CA SER A 40 3.74 -13.22 16.51
C SER A 40 5.05 -13.70 15.90
N THR A 41 4.98 -14.29 14.70
CA THR A 41 6.14 -14.74 13.94
C THR A 41 7.10 -13.59 13.64
N PHE A 42 6.56 -12.43 13.28
CA PHE A 42 7.35 -11.23 13.02
C PHE A 42 8.12 -10.75 14.26
N LEU A 43 7.45 -10.62 15.40
CA LEU A 43 8.06 -10.15 16.65
C LEU A 43 9.08 -11.16 17.19
N ASP A 44 8.77 -12.45 17.13
CA ASP A 44 9.73 -13.50 17.49
C ASP A 44 10.96 -13.46 16.60
N ALA A 45 10.79 -13.37 15.28
CA ALA A 45 11.91 -13.30 14.37
C ALA A 45 12.77 -12.06 14.63
N ALA A 46 12.15 -10.90 14.85
CA ALA A 46 12.85 -9.66 15.18
C ALA A 46 13.68 -9.78 16.45
N TRP A 47 13.09 -10.32 17.52
CA TRP A 47 13.80 -10.54 18.78
C TRP A 47 14.98 -11.51 18.59
N HIS A 48 14.79 -12.64 17.90
CA HIS A 48 15.89 -13.59 17.64
C HIS A 48 16.98 -13.01 16.73
N ASN A 49 16.63 -12.14 15.77
CA ASN A 49 17.60 -11.44 14.93
C ASN A 49 18.48 -10.51 15.79
N PHE A 50 17.87 -9.75 16.70
CA PHE A 50 18.60 -8.93 17.66
C PHE A 50 19.45 -9.77 18.62
N GLN A 51 18.91 -10.84 19.22
CA GLN A 51 19.66 -11.72 20.12
C GLN A 51 20.89 -12.32 19.43
N ARG A 52 20.75 -12.76 18.17
CA ARG A 52 21.90 -13.26 17.38
C ARG A 52 22.96 -12.19 17.17
N ARG A 53 22.56 -10.92 17.04
CA ARG A 53 23.51 -9.80 16.92
C ARG A 53 24.11 -9.39 18.26
N ALA A 54 23.33 -9.43 19.34
CA ALA A 54 23.81 -9.20 20.70
C ALA A 54 24.85 -10.25 21.10
N GLY A 55 24.81 -11.46 20.52
CA GLY A 55 25.85 -12.47 20.71
C GLY A 55 25.91 -12.94 22.15
N ALA A 56 27.05 -12.74 22.82
CA ALA A 56 27.27 -13.14 24.21
C ALA A 56 26.74 -12.13 25.25
N HIS A 57 26.10 -11.04 24.82
CA HIS A 57 25.43 -10.12 25.74
C HIS A 57 24.12 -10.75 26.24
N ASP A 58 24.05 -11.02 27.55
CA ASP A 58 22.87 -11.60 28.20
C ASP A 58 21.67 -10.63 28.24
N GLN A 59 21.91 -9.33 28.07
CA GLN A 59 20.89 -8.28 28.09
C GLN A 59 21.12 -7.28 26.95
N PHE A 60 20.05 -6.99 26.21
CA PHE A 60 20.04 -6.01 25.14
C PHE A 60 18.67 -5.32 25.05
N VAL A 61 18.65 -4.14 24.43
CA VAL A 61 17.44 -3.41 24.09
C VAL A 61 17.23 -3.47 22.59
N GLY A 62 16.17 -4.15 22.14
CA GLY A 62 15.78 -4.22 20.73
C GLY A 62 14.74 -3.17 20.40
N VAL A 63 15.03 -2.31 19.42
CA VAL A 63 14.16 -1.20 19.00
C VAL A 63 13.88 -1.28 17.51
N LEU A 64 12.60 -1.26 17.13
CA LEU A 64 12.13 -1.19 15.75
C LEU A 64 11.50 0.18 15.49
N LEU A 65 12.09 0.96 14.57
CA LEU A 65 11.48 2.19 14.09
C LEU A 65 10.58 1.87 12.90
N LEU A 66 9.29 2.02 13.09
CA LEU A 66 8.29 1.77 12.07
C LEU A 66 8.32 2.90 11.03
N ALA A 67 8.10 2.53 9.78
CA ALA A 67 8.03 3.43 8.64
C ALA A 67 6.75 3.17 7.86
N GLU A 68 5.60 3.24 8.53
CA GLU A 68 4.31 2.87 7.97
C GLU A 68 3.99 3.72 6.74
N SER A 69 3.59 3.08 5.65
CA SER A 69 3.21 3.76 4.41
C SER A 69 1.69 3.99 4.35
N GLY A 70 1.26 5.12 3.78
CA GLY A 70 -0.14 5.39 3.43
C GLY A 70 -1.16 5.03 4.53
N PHE A 71 -2.10 4.14 4.19
CA PHE A 71 -3.23 3.69 5.04
C PHE A 71 -2.88 2.61 6.08
N TYR A 72 -1.61 2.22 6.22
CA TYR A 72 -1.22 1.29 7.29
C TYR A 72 -1.18 2.06 8.62
N HIS A 73 -2.03 1.64 9.56
CA HIS A 73 -2.14 2.18 10.92
C HIS A 73 -1.95 1.07 11.96
N LYS A 74 -0.96 0.18 11.71
CA LYS A 74 -0.66 -0.94 12.60
C LYS A 74 -0.21 -0.44 13.96
N PHE A 75 0.63 0.60 14.03
CA PHE A 75 1.04 1.16 15.32
C PHE A 75 -0.16 1.56 16.18
N GLN A 76 -1.10 2.33 15.62
CA GLN A 76 -2.31 2.75 16.34
C GLN A 76 -3.21 1.56 16.71
N THR A 77 -3.26 0.53 15.86
CA THR A 77 -3.98 -0.72 16.17
C THR A 77 -3.37 -1.44 17.38
N LEU A 78 -2.04 -1.55 17.43
CA LEU A 78 -1.32 -2.16 18.55
C LEU A 78 -1.41 -1.33 19.82
N LEU A 79 -1.40 0.00 19.71
CA LEU A 79 -1.58 0.90 20.84
C LEU A 79 -3.00 0.77 21.44
N ALA A 80 -4.04 0.72 20.60
CA ALA A 80 -5.41 0.49 21.06
C ALA A 80 -5.58 -0.87 21.77
N GLN A 81 -4.84 -1.90 21.34
CA GLN A 81 -4.79 -3.20 22.03
C GLN A 81 -4.09 -3.12 23.38
N ALA A 82 -3.13 -2.22 23.56
CA ALA A 82 -2.48 -2.01 24.86
C ALA A 82 -3.43 -1.37 25.88
N ASP A 83 -4.34 -0.50 25.42
CA ASP A 83 -5.32 0.19 26.28
C ASP A 83 -6.49 -0.72 26.68
N GLN A 84 -6.83 -1.69 25.84
CA GLN A 84 -7.85 -2.70 26.12
C GLN A 84 -7.17 -3.89 26.81
N ALA A 85 -7.26 -3.95 28.14
CA ALA A 85 -6.73 -5.05 28.98
C ALA A 85 -7.42 -6.42 28.75
N ASP A 86 -7.86 -6.71 27.53
CA ASP A 86 -8.58 -7.91 27.16
C ASP A 86 -7.59 -9.01 26.75
N GLN A 87 -7.47 -10.03 27.61
CA GLN A 87 -6.59 -11.20 27.46
C GLN A 87 -7.10 -12.19 26.40
N SER A 88 -7.77 -11.71 25.35
CA SER A 88 -8.44 -12.54 24.35
C SER A 88 -7.81 -12.48 22.95
N SER A 89 -6.55 -12.02 22.84
CA SER A 89 -5.80 -12.19 21.59
C SER A 89 -5.09 -13.55 21.56
N SER A 90 -5.19 -14.25 20.44
CA SER A 90 -4.49 -15.52 20.20
C SER A 90 -2.98 -15.35 19.95
N SER A 91 -2.38 -14.22 20.36
CA SER A 91 -0.97 -13.91 20.12
C SER A 91 -0.16 -14.04 21.40
N ASP A 92 0.98 -14.73 21.33
CA ASP A 92 1.91 -14.91 22.45
C ASP A 92 2.57 -13.60 22.94
N TRP A 93 2.31 -12.48 22.24
CA TRP A 93 2.79 -11.14 22.56
C TRP A 93 1.67 -10.26 23.11
N THR A 94 2.00 -9.47 24.14
CA THR A 94 1.15 -8.42 24.71
C THR A 94 1.79 -7.06 24.50
N PHE A 95 0.99 -6.00 24.48
CA PHE A 95 1.46 -4.64 24.23
C PHE A 95 1.15 -3.75 25.42
N ALA A 96 2.08 -2.86 25.77
CA ALA A 96 1.91 -1.86 26.81
C ALA A 96 2.32 -0.49 26.26
N ALA A 97 1.48 0.53 26.45
CA ALA A 97 1.83 1.90 26.14
C ALA A 97 3.02 2.37 27.01
N THR A 98 3.84 3.26 26.47
CA THR A 98 4.89 3.97 27.22
C THR A 98 4.36 5.34 27.67
N ALA A 99 5.22 6.21 28.20
CA ALA A 99 4.87 7.60 28.48
C ALA A 99 4.79 8.48 27.20
N GLU A 100 5.00 7.91 26.01
CA GLU A 100 5.01 8.61 24.73
C GLU A 100 3.88 8.13 23.81
N ALA A 101 3.21 9.05 23.12
CA ALA A 101 2.12 8.71 22.20
C ALA A 101 2.56 7.91 20.96
N TYR A 102 3.87 7.90 20.67
CA TYR A 102 4.47 7.28 19.48
C TYR A 102 5.38 6.10 19.82
N SER A 103 5.33 5.55 21.03
CA SER A 103 6.06 4.31 21.34
C SER A 103 5.24 3.34 22.18
N LEU A 104 5.54 2.05 22.03
CA LEU A 104 4.91 0.99 22.81
C LEU A 104 5.93 -0.14 23.08
N ARG A 105 5.71 -0.86 24.17
CA ARG A 105 6.49 -2.04 24.56
C ARG A 105 5.74 -3.29 24.13
N ALA A 106 6.41 -4.14 23.35
CA ALA A 106 5.94 -5.49 23.04
C ALA A 106 6.59 -6.50 23.99
N LEU A 107 5.77 -7.28 24.67
CA LEU A 107 6.13 -8.24 25.71
C LEU A 107 5.78 -9.65 25.25
N GLY A 108 6.79 -10.47 25.02
CA GLY A 108 6.63 -11.84 24.55
C GLY A 108 6.91 -12.89 25.64
N PRO A 109 6.84 -14.18 25.29
CA PRO A 109 7.10 -15.27 26.21
C PRO A 109 8.52 -15.22 26.76
N GLN A 110 8.73 -15.78 27.96
CA GLN A 110 10.05 -15.91 28.58
C GLN A 110 10.77 -14.56 28.79
N GLY A 111 10.03 -13.46 28.93
CA GLY A 111 10.58 -12.13 29.22
C GLY A 111 11.13 -11.40 28.00
N LYS A 112 10.90 -11.90 26.78
CA LYS A 112 11.28 -11.20 25.54
C LYS A 112 10.63 -9.81 25.50
N THR A 113 11.43 -8.79 25.22
CA THR A 113 10.97 -7.40 25.15
C THR A 113 11.49 -6.73 23.88
N LEU A 114 10.61 -6.02 23.19
CA LEU A 114 10.94 -5.14 22.07
C LEU A 114 10.25 -3.79 22.26
N TYR A 115 10.84 -2.73 21.72
CA TYR A 115 10.22 -1.41 21.66
C TYR A 115 9.87 -1.08 20.21
N LEU A 116 8.61 -0.74 19.97
CA LEU A 116 8.11 -0.30 18.68
C LEU A 116 7.90 1.21 18.74
N ILE A 117 8.53 1.96 17.84
CA ILE A 117 8.39 3.41 17.77
C ILE A 117 7.75 3.78 16.43
N ALA A 118 6.71 4.58 16.47
CA ALA A 118 5.96 5.01 15.30
C ALA A 118 6.81 5.87 14.36
N GLY A 119 6.48 5.76 13.08
CA GLY A 119 7.00 6.61 12.03
C GLY A 119 6.29 6.33 10.72
N ARG A 120 6.53 7.21 9.74
CA ARG A 120 5.82 7.22 8.45
C ARG A 120 6.78 7.20 7.28
N GLN A 121 6.38 6.56 6.20
CA GLN A 121 7.00 6.72 4.89
C GLN A 121 6.10 7.60 4.01
N ILE A 122 6.66 8.71 3.56
CA ILE A 122 5.96 9.77 2.81
C ILE A 122 6.54 9.83 1.40
N VAL A 123 5.68 10.01 0.40
CA VAL A 123 6.07 10.20 -1.00
C VAL A 123 5.89 11.66 -1.38
N THR A 124 6.98 12.33 -1.75
CA THR A 124 6.98 13.76 -2.11
C THR A 124 6.43 14.00 -3.51
N ALA A 125 6.18 15.27 -3.87
CA ALA A 125 5.81 15.72 -5.21
C ALA A 125 6.80 15.22 -6.28
N GLU A 126 8.09 15.19 -5.95
CA GLU A 126 9.17 14.74 -6.81
C GLU A 126 9.28 13.21 -6.88
N LYS A 127 8.34 12.50 -6.25
CA LYS A 127 8.30 11.04 -6.13
C LYS A 127 9.59 10.50 -5.48
N LEU A 128 10.10 11.24 -4.48
CA LEU A 128 11.09 10.77 -3.51
C LEU A 128 10.37 10.22 -2.28
N GLU A 129 10.98 9.23 -1.64
CA GLU A 129 10.52 8.75 -0.34
C GLU A 129 11.29 9.49 0.76
N ILE A 130 10.59 9.87 1.83
CA ILE A 130 11.15 10.42 3.06
C ILE A 130 10.51 9.67 4.23
N LEU A 131 11.33 9.19 5.17
CA LEU A 131 10.84 8.66 6.43
C LEU A 131 10.72 9.78 7.46
N ALA A 132 9.59 9.83 8.15
CA ALA A 132 9.37 10.61 9.36
C ALA A 132 9.43 9.65 10.55
N LEU A 133 10.61 9.48 11.14
CA LEU A 133 10.81 8.58 12.27
C LEU A 133 10.52 9.29 13.59
N ILE A 134 10.12 8.52 14.61
CA ILE A 134 9.88 9.00 15.97
C ILE A 134 8.77 10.07 15.97
N SER A 135 7.63 9.71 15.37
CA SER A 135 6.46 10.57 15.29
C SER A 135 5.20 9.75 15.05
N ASP A 136 4.11 10.12 15.73
CA ASP A 136 2.75 9.63 15.50
C ASP A 136 1.97 10.49 14.49
N ARG A 137 2.53 11.63 14.07
CA ARG A 137 1.85 12.54 13.15
C ARG A 137 1.69 11.94 11.76
N ILE A 138 0.57 12.30 11.14
CA ILE A 138 0.32 12.01 9.73
C ILE A 138 0.82 13.19 8.90
N PHE A 139 1.68 12.89 7.93
CA PHE A 139 2.20 13.86 6.98
C PHE A 139 1.59 13.56 5.61
N PRO A 140 1.07 14.56 4.89
CA PRO A 140 0.47 14.34 3.59
C PRO A 140 1.53 14.00 2.54
N ASP A 141 1.20 13.04 1.66
CA ASP A 141 1.95 12.81 0.43
C ASP A 141 1.80 14.02 -0.53
N GLY A 142 2.75 14.16 -1.44
CA GLY A 142 2.68 15.13 -2.53
C GLY A 142 3.18 16.54 -2.19
N LEU A 143 3.61 16.82 -0.97
CA LEU A 143 4.38 18.04 -0.64
C LEU A 143 5.77 17.98 -1.28
N SER A 144 6.42 19.13 -1.49
CA SER A 144 7.82 19.13 -1.95
C SER A 144 8.73 18.46 -0.91
N ALA A 145 9.90 17.99 -1.35
CA ALA A 145 10.86 17.36 -0.45
C ALA A 145 11.30 18.30 0.68
N VAL A 146 11.48 19.59 0.39
CA VAL A 146 11.85 20.62 1.38
C VAL A 146 10.75 20.81 2.42
N GLU A 147 9.51 21.04 1.96
CA GLU A 147 8.35 21.23 2.87
C GLU A 147 8.11 19.99 3.74
N THR A 148 8.28 18.81 3.16
CA THR A 148 8.14 17.54 3.88
C THR A 148 9.17 17.44 5.01
N ILE A 149 10.45 17.69 4.72
CA ILE A 149 11.53 17.65 5.73
C ILE A 149 11.27 18.67 6.85
N GLN A 150 10.93 19.90 6.49
CA GLN A 150 10.65 20.96 7.46
C GLN A 150 9.43 20.65 8.33
N SER A 151 8.38 20.06 7.76
CA SER A 151 7.19 19.65 8.48
C SER A 151 7.50 18.56 9.51
N ILE A 152 8.30 17.55 9.12
CA ILE A 152 8.76 16.47 10.02
C ILE A 152 9.57 17.05 11.18
N GLN A 153 10.54 17.92 10.88
CA GLN A 153 11.40 18.52 11.90
C GLN A 153 10.61 19.44 12.85
N SER A 154 9.67 20.23 12.32
CA SER A 154 8.80 21.10 13.12
C SER A 154 7.86 20.30 14.02
N ALA A 155 7.49 19.09 13.63
CA ALA A 155 6.76 18.14 14.45
C ALA A 155 7.64 17.41 15.49
N GLY A 156 8.96 17.64 15.48
CA GLY A 156 9.91 16.96 16.33
C GLY A 156 10.29 15.55 15.87
N GLY A 157 9.94 15.14 14.66
CA GLY A 157 10.39 13.87 14.08
C GLY A 157 11.81 13.94 13.50
N ILE A 158 12.34 12.79 13.09
CA ILE A 158 13.60 12.69 12.34
C ILE A 158 13.29 12.43 10.87
N ALA A 159 13.77 13.31 9.98
CA ALA A 159 13.66 13.13 8.54
C ALA A 159 14.82 12.27 8.00
N VAL A 160 14.49 11.21 7.26
CA VAL A 160 15.46 10.32 6.63
C VAL A 160 15.14 10.18 5.15
N LEU A 161 16.14 10.26 4.28
CA LEU A 161 16.03 9.91 2.86
C LEU A 161 16.46 8.45 2.66
N PRO A 162 15.52 7.47 2.60
CA PRO A 162 15.86 6.07 2.42
C PRO A 162 16.30 5.77 0.99
N TRP A 163 17.26 4.87 0.86
CA TRP A 163 17.77 4.45 -0.43
C TRP A 163 16.72 3.68 -1.23
N GLY A 164 16.56 4.07 -2.50
CA GLY A 164 15.60 3.43 -3.41
C GLY A 164 16.24 3.03 -4.74
N VAL A 165 16.01 1.78 -5.15
CA VAL A 165 16.45 1.25 -6.46
C VAL A 165 15.97 2.17 -7.59
N ALA A 166 16.90 2.69 -8.39
CA ALA A 166 16.65 3.61 -9.51
C ALA A 166 16.00 4.97 -9.15
N LYS A 167 15.57 5.18 -7.89
CA LYS A 167 15.01 6.45 -7.41
C LYS A 167 16.09 7.49 -7.14
N TRP A 168 17.32 7.06 -6.90
CA TRP A 168 18.47 7.92 -6.58
C TRP A 168 19.33 8.29 -7.80
N VAL A 169 18.84 8.04 -9.03
CA VAL A 169 19.57 8.31 -10.28
C VAL A 169 18.87 9.42 -11.07
N GLY A 170 19.63 10.19 -11.85
CA GLY A 170 19.11 11.28 -12.68
C GLY A 170 18.66 12.49 -11.88
N LYS A 171 17.54 13.11 -12.25
CA LYS A 171 17.02 14.35 -11.63
C LYS A 171 16.79 14.20 -10.12
N ARG A 172 16.27 13.05 -9.68
CA ARG A 172 16.03 12.77 -8.25
C ARG A 172 17.34 12.62 -7.46
N GLY A 173 18.35 12.03 -8.06
CA GLY A 173 19.69 11.99 -7.48
C GLY A 173 20.27 13.40 -7.29
N GLN A 174 20.11 14.29 -8.27
CA GLN A 174 20.55 15.69 -8.15
C GLN A 174 19.81 16.43 -7.03
N LEU A 175 18.51 16.19 -6.89
CA LEU A 175 17.72 16.75 -5.79
C LEU A 175 18.22 16.28 -4.41
N ILE A 176 18.52 14.98 -4.24
CA ILE A 176 19.09 14.47 -2.98
C ILE A 176 20.41 15.16 -2.65
N THR A 177 21.31 15.32 -3.62
CA THR A 177 22.57 16.06 -3.44
C THR A 177 22.31 17.50 -2.98
N HIS A 178 21.30 18.17 -3.55
CA HIS A 178 20.94 19.52 -3.15
C HIS A 178 20.38 19.59 -1.72
N LEU A 179 19.44 18.71 -1.36
CA LEU A 179 18.82 18.65 -0.03
C LEU A 179 19.87 18.44 1.07
N VAL A 180 20.81 17.52 0.85
CA VAL A 180 21.89 17.22 1.81
C VAL A 180 22.84 18.40 2.03
N GLN A 181 23.00 19.27 1.03
CA GLN A 181 23.89 20.44 1.12
C GLN A 181 23.22 21.65 1.81
N GLN A 182 21.89 21.65 1.96
CA GLN A 182 21.15 22.75 2.59
C GLN A 182 21.27 22.66 4.12
N ARG A 183 21.97 23.62 4.72
CA ARG A 183 22.17 23.66 6.19
C ARG A 183 20.88 23.85 6.97
N GLU A 184 19.91 24.56 6.41
CA GLU A 184 18.59 24.78 7.02
C GLU A 184 17.75 23.51 7.16
N LEU A 185 18.08 22.46 6.41
CA LEU A 185 17.43 21.15 6.53
C LEU A 185 18.13 20.22 7.52
N SER A 186 19.18 20.68 8.21
CA SER A 186 19.84 19.88 9.25
C SER A 186 19.01 19.90 10.55
N PRO A 187 18.81 18.74 11.23
CA PRO A 187 19.36 17.43 10.92
C PRO A 187 18.51 16.67 9.90
N LEU A 188 19.14 16.28 8.79
CA LEU A 188 18.61 15.37 7.76
C LEU A 188 19.52 14.16 7.69
N PHE A 189 18.94 12.97 7.61
CA PHE A 189 19.68 11.72 7.55
C PHE A 189 19.53 11.08 6.18
N LEU A 190 20.54 10.33 5.75
CA LEU A 190 20.36 9.36 4.68
C LEU A 190 20.05 7.98 5.29
N GLY A 191 19.31 7.14 4.57
CA GLY A 191 18.97 5.79 5.00
C GLY A 191 19.48 4.75 4.01
N ASP A 192 20.22 3.75 4.47
CA ASP A 192 20.55 2.55 3.69
C ASP A 192 19.65 1.39 4.13
N ASN A 193 19.29 0.50 3.21
CA ASN A 193 18.45 -0.65 3.54
C ASN A 193 19.05 -1.98 3.11
N SER A 194 18.63 -3.03 3.82
CA SER A 194 19.13 -4.39 3.59
C SER A 194 18.77 -4.96 2.22
N GLY A 195 17.76 -4.41 1.55
CA GLY A 195 17.33 -4.80 0.20
C GLY A 195 18.30 -4.41 -0.92
N ARG A 196 19.29 -3.55 -0.64
CA ARG A 196 20.30 -3.16 -1.62
C ARG A 196 21.19 -4.36 -2.00
N PRO A 197 21.45 -4.63 -3.30
CA PRO A 197 22.26 -5.78 -3.70
C PRO A 197 23.73 -5.65 -3.30
N GLN A 198 24.32 -6.73 -2.76
CA GLN A 198 25.74 -6.80 -2.38
C GLN A 198 26.72 -6.47 -3.52
N PHE A 199 26.39 -6.86 -4.76
CA PHE A 199 27.26 -6.68 -5.92
C PHE A 199 27.19 -5.27 -6.52
N TRP A 200 26.30 -4.42 -6.02
CA TRP A 200 26.25 -3.02 -6.44
C TRP A 200 27.30 -2.21 -5.69
N ARG A 201 28.00 -1.35 -6.43
CA ARG A 201 28.87 -0.34 -5.83
C ARG A 201 28.08 0.50 -4.83
N ARG A 202 28.76 0.96 -3.79
CA ARG A 202 28.18 1.89 -2.82
C ARG A 202 27.59 3.10 -3.58
N PRO A 203 26.33 3.48 -3.33
CA PRO A 203 25.70 4.62 -4.00
C PRO A 203 26.56 5.88 -3.89
N HIS A 204 26.68 6.62 -4.99
CA HIS A 204 27.53 7.80 -5.08
C HIS A 204 27.22 8.83 -3.99
N HIS A 205 25.94 9.05 -3.69
CA HIS A 205 25.47 9.95 -2.63
C HIS A 205 26.02 9.60 -1.25
N PHE A 206 26.11 8.30 -0.90
CA PHE A 206 26.73 7.89 0.37
C PHE A 206 28.22 8.21 0.35
N SER A 207 28.93 7.78 -0.70
CA SER A 207 30.38 7.99 -0.79
C SER A 207 30.79 9.47 -0.84
N GLN A 208 29.90 10.38 -1.24
CA GLN A 208 30.12 11.82 -1.19
C GLN A 208 30.05 12.40 0.22
N VAL A 209 29.19 11.86 1.09
CA VAL A 209 28.83 12.47 2.39
C VAL A 209 29.52 11.79 3.57
N GLU A 210 29.90 10.52 3.43
CA GLU A 210 30.62 9.76 4.46
C GLU A 210 31.93 10.42 4.92
N PRO A 211 32.81 10.94 4.02
CA PRO A 211 34.03 11.61 4.46
C PRO A 211 33.78 12.89 5.28
N GLN A 212 32.55 13.43 5.21
CA GLN A 212 32.12 14.62 5.93
C GLN A 212 31.44 14.27 7.26
N GLY A 213 31.37 12.98 7.62
CA GLY A 213 30.70 12.52 8.84
C GLY A 213 29.17 12.64 8.79
N TYR A 214 28.58 12.77 7.58
CA TYR A 214 27.13 12.88 7.45
C TYR A 214 26.44 11.58 7.90
N PRO A 215 25.38 11.66 8.72
CA PRO A 215 24.82 10.47 9.35
C PRO A 215 24.01 9.63 8.36
N ILE A 216 24.24 8.31 8.38
CA ILE A 216 23.52 7.32 7.58
C ILE A 216 22.89 6.29 8.51
N LEU A 217 21.56 6.26 8.54
CA LEU A 217 20.79 5.26 9.29
C LEU A 217 20.64 3.98 8.48
N LEU A 218 20.55 2.84 9.17
CA LEU A 218 20.44 1.53 8.53
C LEU A 218 19.18 0.81 9.02
N GLY A 219 18.41 0.25 8.10
CA GLY A 219 17.22 -0.52 8.45
C GLY A 219 16.93 -1.66 7.49
N THR A 220 16.15 -2.64 7.95
CA THR A 220 15.90 -3.85 7.17
C THR A 220 15.07 -3.57 5.92
N ASP A 221 14.04 -2.73 6.03
CA ASP A 221 13.03 -2.45 4.98
C ASP A 221 12.46 -3.75 4.38
N PRO A 222 11.77 -4.59 5.19
CA PRO A 222 11.21 -5.83 4.71
C PRO A 222 10.19 -5.55 3.60
N LEU A 223 10.08 -6.47 2.63
CA LEU A 223 9.12 -6.32 1.52
C LEU A 223 7.74 -6.86 1.91
N PRO A 224 6.64 -6.42 1.26
CA PRO A 224 5.27 -6.89 1.51
C PRO A 224 5.02 -8.31 0.96
N LEU A 225 5.83 -9.27 1.38
CA LEU A 225 5.76 -10.68 1.02
C LEU A 225 5.77 -11.50 2.32
N SER A 226 4.85 -12.44 2.51
CA SER A 226 4.77 -13.23 3.77
C SER A 226 6.11 -13.88 4.17
N GLY A 227 6.93 -14.29 3.19
CA GLY A 227 8.27 -14.84 3.42
C GLY A 227 9.34 -13.82 3.87
N GLU A 228 8.99 -12.56 4.10
CA GLU A 228 9.88 -11.50 4.57
C GLU A 228 9.59 -11.07 6.02
N ALA A 229 8.56 -11.65 6.65
CA ALA A 229 8.22 -11.40 8.05
C ALA A 229 9.38 -11.74 9.02
N ASP A 230 10.31 -12.62 8.61
CA ASP A 230 11.42 -13.09 9.42
C ASP A 230 12.66 -12.15 9.45
N ARG A 231 12.58 -11.01 8.75
CA ARG A 231 13.76 -10.19 8.45
C ARG A 231 14.02 -9.04 9.41
N SER A 232 12.99 -8.45 10.00
CA SER A 232 13.16 -7.25 10.85
C SER A 232 14.20 -7.51 11.93
N GLY A 233 15.02 -6.52 12.25
CA GLY A 233 16.16 -6.65 13.16
C GLY A 233 17.41 -7.30 12.55
N ARG A 234 17.46 -7.62 11.24
CA ARG A 234 18.67 -8.18 10.59
C ARG A 234 19.68 -7.15 10.13
N PHE A 235 19.26 -5.90 9.94
CA PHE A 235 20.12 -4.83 9.44
C PHE A 235 19.81 -3.54 10.19
N GLY A 236 20.84 -2.89 10.72
CA GLY A 236 20.62 -1.83 11.68
C GLY A 236 21.88 -1.20 12.25
N LEU A 237 21.68 -0.50 13.35
CA LEU A 237 22.70 0.19 14.15
C LEU A 237 22.78 -0.39 15.56
N THR A 238 23.98 -0.46 16.12
CA THR A 238 24.17 -0.84 17.52
C THR A 238 25.14 0.10 18.22
N PHE A 239 24.87 0.38 19.49
CA PHE A 239 25.69 1.23 20.35
C PHE A 239 25.41 0.92 21.82
N MET A 240 26.33 1.32 22.70
CA MET A 240 26.12 1.33 24.14
C MET A 240 25.54 2.68 24.54
N GLY A 241 24.51 2.69 25.37
CA GLY A 241 23.93 3.93 25.88
C GLY A 241 22.93 3.69 26.99
N GLU A 242 22.62 4.76 27.73
CA GLU A 242 21.49 4.76 28.66
C GLU A 242 20.19 4.57 27.88
N PHE A 243 19.23 3.86 28.47
CA PHE A 243 17.93 3.62 27.85
C PHE A 243 16.80 3.80 28.86
N ASP A 244 15.88 4.71 28.55
CA ASP A 244 14.65 4.93 29.29
C ASP A 244 13.52 4.09 28.67
N ALA A 245 13.03 3.10 29.42
CA ALA A 245 11.96 2.20 28.97
C ALA A 245 10.58 2.88 28.91
N ASP A 246 10.39 3.98 29.64
CA ASP A 246 9.14 4.73 29.64
C ASP A 246 9.14 5.82 28.55
N GLN A 247 10.32 6.24 28.08
CA GLN A 247 10.47 7.19 26.96
C GLN A 247 11.48 6.71 25.90
N PRO A 248 11.27 5.54 25.30
CA PRO A 248 12.24 4.94 24.39
C PRO A 248 12.47 5.77 23.12
N GLY A 249 11.44 6.47 22.61
CA GLY A 249 11.56 7.29 21.40
C GLY A 249 12.41 8.53 21.60
N ASN A 250 12.16 9.31 22.66
CA ASN A 250 12.97 10.46 23.05
C ASN A 250 14.42 10.05 23.37
N CYS A 251 14.60 8.90 24.02
CA CYS A 251 15.92 8.36 24.32
C CYS A 251 16.71 8.07 23.04
N ILE A 252 16.12 7.30 22.11
CA ILE A 252 16.75 7.00 20.82
C ILE A 252 16.98 8.25 19.99
N LYS A 253 16.02 9.19 19.96
CA LYS A 253 16.18 10.47 19.28
C LYS A 253 17.38 11.26 19.80
N THR A 254 17.54 11.32 21.12
CA THR A 254 18.68 11.99 21.76
C THR A 254 20.01 11.37 21.34
N HIS A 255 20.09 10.04 21.34
CA HIS A 255 21.30 9.32 20.89
C HIS A 255 21.59 9.51 19.40
N LEU A 256 20.56 9.54 18.54
CA LEU A 256 20.73 9.73 17.10
C LEU A 256 21.12 11.17 16.73
N LEU A 257 20.70 12.15 17.52
CA LEU A 257 21.03 13.57 17.29
C LEU A 257 22.33 14.00 17.98
N ASN A 258 22.86 13.19 18.91
CA ASN A 258 24.08 13.51 19.63
C ASN A 258 25.33 13.08 18.83
N PRO A 259 26.13 14.03 18.32
CA PRO A 259 27.33 13.70 17.54
C PRO A 259 28.43 13.00 18.36
N ALA A 260 28.33 12.99 19.69
CA ALA A 260 29.26 12.26 20.56
C ALA A 260 28.98 10.74 20.62
N VAL A 261 27.79 10.29 20.19
CA VAL A 261 27.43 8.87 20.18
C VAL A 261 27.89 8.26 18.86
N SER A 262 28.75 7.24 18.95
CA SER A 262 29.18 6.47 17.78
C SER A 262 28.34 5.22 17.62
N TRP A 263 27.79 5.02 16.42
CA TRP A 263 26.99 3.84 16.10
C TRP A 263 27.78 2.88 15.21
N GLN A 264 27.63 1.59 15.46
CA GLN A 264 28.21 0.54 14.63
C GLN A 264 27.13 -0.08 13.74
N PRO A 265 27.31 -0.14 12.41
CA PRO A 265 26.38 -0.84 11.55
C PRO A 265 26.45 -2.36 11.80
N TYR A 266 25.32 -3.04 11.62
CA TYR A 266 25.27 -4.49 11.60
C TYR A 266 24.35 -5.02 10.50
N GLY A 267 24.53 -6.30 10.18
CA GLY A 267 23.76 -7.01 9.17
C GLY A 267 24.46 -7.06 7.81
N SER A 268 23.78 -7.68 6.85
CA SER A 268 24.29 -7.85 5.50
C SER A 268 23.26 -7.42 4.46
N LEU A 269 23.77 -6.87 3.37
CA LEU A 269 23.01 -6.53 2.17
C LEU A 269 22.42 -7.77 1.48
N GLU A 270 21.50 -7.55 0.55
CA GLU A 270 20.77 -8.59 -0.17
C GLU A 270 21.66 -9.39 -1.13
N THR A 271 21.51 -10.72 -1.10
CA THR A 271 22.23 -11.60 -2.05
C THR A 271 21.66 -11.45 -3.48
N PRO A 272 22.47 -11.67 -4.54
CA PRO A 272 21.99 -11.50 -5.92
C PRO A 272 20.74 -12.34 -6.26
N LEU A 273 20.72 -13.61 -5.84
CA LEU A 273 19.62 -14.53 -6.11
C LEU A 273 18.33 -14.10 -5.38
N ARG A 274 18.45 -13.73 -4.10
CA ARG A 274 17.30 -13.28 -3.31
C ARG A 274 16.79 -11.93 -3.81
N PHE A 275 17.66 -11.01 -4.20
CA PHE A 275 17.27 -9.75 -4.84
C PHE A 275 16.44 -10.00 -6.11
N VAL A 276 16.92 -10.82 -7.04
CA VAL A 276 16.18 -11.13 -8.27
C VAL A 276 14.85 -11.84 -7.96
N ARG A 277 14.87 -12.84 -7.08
CA ARG A 277 13.65 -13.55 -6.65
C ARG A 277 12.63 -12.60 -6.04
N ASN A 278 13.07 -11.70 -5.15
CA ASN A 278 12.20 -10.75 -4.48
C ASN A 278 11.69 -9.69 -5.47
N GLN A 279 12.50 -9.23 -6.43
CA GLN A 279 12.05 -8.33 -7.50
C GLN A 279 11.03 -8.99 -8.44
N LEU A 280 11.14 -10.29 -8.69
CA LEU A 280 10.13 -11.06 -9.43
C LEU A 280 8.87 -11.27 -8.58
N SER A 281 9.04 -11.64 -7.31
CA SER A 281 7.95 -11.87 -6.37
C SER A 281 7.16 -10.61 -6.10
N LEU A 282 7.81 -9.45 -5.94
CA LEU A 282 7.16 -8.14 -5.87
C LEU A 282 6.38 -7.82 -7.14
N ARG A 283 6.81 -8.25 -8.32
CA ARG A 283 6.05 -8.03 -9.57
C ARG A 283 4.88 -9.00 -9.73
N LEU A 284 4.96 -10.18 -9.12
CA LEU A 284 3.89 -11.17 -9.04
C LEU A 284 2.90 -10.86 -7.89
N THR A 285 3.37 -10.19 -6.83
CA THR A 285 2.60 -9.83 -5.63
C THR A 285 2.09 -8.40 -5.70
N SER A 286 2.71 -7.48 -6.44
CA SER A 286 2.09 -6.21 -6.83
C SER A 286 0.95 -6.41 -7.84
N GLN A 287 0.75 -7.64 -8.35
CA GLN A 287 -0.46 -8.09 -9.02
C GLN A 287 -1.51 -8.68 -8.05
N LYS A 288 -1.18 -8.82 -6.74
CA LYS A 288 -2.01 -9.45 -5.71
C LYS A 288 -2.23 -8.65 -4.41
N SER A 289 -1.49 -7.59 -4.13
CA SER A 289 -1.70 -6.76 -2.93
C SER A 289 -0.82 -5.51 -2.97
N LEU A 290 -1.43 -4.36 -3.24
CA LEU A 290 -1.02 -2.99 -2.89
C LEU A 290 -2.16 -2.07 -3.36
N PRO A 291 -2.85 -1.34 -2.47
CA PRO A 291 -3.79 -0.30 -2.90
C PRO A 291 -3.01 0.82 -3.62
N PRO A 292 -3.59 1.46 -4.65
CA PRO A 292 -2.92 2.51 -5.40
C PRO A 292 -2.66 3.74 -4.51
N THR A 293 -1.45 4.29 -4.57
CA THR A 293 -1.16 5.67 -4.17
C THR A 293 -2.07 6.61 -4.97
N MET A 294 -2.98 7.31 -4.30
CA MET A 294 -3.79 8.35 -4.93
C MET A 294 -2.90 9.54 -5.28
N ASP A 295 -2.88 9.91 -6.56
CA ASP A 295 -2.39 11.23 -6.96
C ASP A 295 -3.30 12.29 -6.31
N THR A 296 -2.67 13.26 -5.65
CA THR A 296 -3.31 14.42 -5.04
C THR A 296 -4.07 15.23 -6.10
N GLN A 297 -5.39 15.07 -6.14
CA GLN A 297 -6.30 16.12 -6.57
C GLN A 297 -7.12 16.56 -5.34
N THR A 298 -7.30 17.87 -5.26
CA THR A 298 -8.06 18.70 -4.31
C THR A 298 -9.02 17.92 -3.40
N PRO A 299 -9.04 18.18 -2.07
CA PRO A 299 -9.89 17.45 -1.14
C PRO A 299 -11.37 17.66 -1.51
N VAL A 300 -11.95 16.67 -2.19
CA VAL A 300 -13.39 16.54 -2.36
C VAL A 300 -13.87 15.70 -1.20
N ALA A 301 -14.83 16.23 -0.44
CA ALA A 301 -15.41 15.58 0.73
C ALA A 301 -15.78 14.11 0.41
N THR A 302 -15.03 13.16 0.97
CA THR A 302 -15.43 11.76 0.97
C THR A 302 -16.41 11.59 2.12
N ASN A 303 -17.58 11.00 1.85
CA ASN A 303 -18.65 10.78 2.83
C ASN A 303 -18.30 9.73 3.91
N GLY A 304 -17.01 9.50 4.20
CA GLY A 304 -16.56 8.51 5.19
C GLY A 304 -16.77 7.05 4.77
N PHE A 305 -17.03 6.75 3.49
CA PHE A 305 -17.22 5.37 3.03
C PHE A 305 -15.89 4.60 2.94
N PRO A 306 -15.90 3.29 3.27
CA PRO A 306 -14.68 2.47 3.31
C PRO A 306 -14.11 2.12 1.93
N GLU A 307 -14.91 2.19 0.85
CA GLU A 307 -14.50 1.89 -0.52
C GLU A 307 -14.92 3.00 -1.47
N THR A 308 -13.93 3.67 -2.07
CA THR A 308 -14.16 4.83 -2.95
C THR A 308 -13.31 4.79 -4.22
N ALA A 309 -12.90 3.59 -4.67
CA ALA A 309 -12.04 3.44 -5.85
C ALA A 309 -12.69 3.94 -7.15
N ASP A 310 -14.01 4.09 -7.15
CA ASP A 310 -14.82 4.55 -8.27
C ASP A 310 -14.67 6.05 -8.54
N ILE A 311 -14.28 6.83 -7.54
CA ILE A 311 -13.87 8.24 -7.72
C ILE A 311 -12.78 8.32 -8.80
N GLU A 312 -11.78 7.44 -8.70
CA GLU A 312 -10.64 7.47 -9.60
C GLU A 312 -10.97 6.86 -10.96
N THR A 313 -11.74 5.75 -11.00
CA THR A 313 -12.16 5.13 -12.28
C THR A 313 -13.15 6.01 -13.04
N SER A 314 -13.88 6.90 -12.37
CA SER A 314 -14.78 7.88 -12.98
C SER A 314 -14.08 9.17 -13.44
N SER A 315 -12.80 9.35 -13.11
CA SER A 315 -12.05 10.58 -13.43
C SER A 315 -11.73 10.74 -14.93
N GLU A 316 -11.54 11.99 -15.36
CA GLU A 316 -11.07 12.32 -16.72
C GLU A 316 -9.72 11.68 -17.04
N ASN A 317 -8.80 11.61 -16.07
CA ASN A 317 -7.51 10.96 -16.24
C ASN A 317 -7.68 9.49 -16.61
N TYR A 318 -8.57 8.77 -15.91
CA TYR A 318 -8.86 7.38 -16.24
C TYR A 318 -9.47 7.23 -17.66
N ALA A 319 -10.29 8.17 -18.10
CA ALA A 319 -10.89 8.17 -19.43
C ALA A 319 -9.88 8.28 -20.56
N THR A 320 -8.76 8.98 -20.34
CA THR A 320 -7.69 9.07 -21.35
C THR A 320 -7.13 7.72 -21.77
N ARG A 321 -7.24 6.68 -20.92
CA ARG A 321 -6.81 5.31 -21.24
C ARG A 321 -7.61 4.66 -22.37
N PHE A 322 -8.80 5.16 -22.64
CA PHE A 322 -9.70 4.72 -23.71
C PHE A 322 -9.91 5.80 -24.78
N ALA A 323 -9.06 6.83 -24.80
CA ALA A 323 -9.11 7.84 -25.85
C ALA A 323 -8.66 7.27 -27.21
N GLY A 324 -9.27 7.79 -28.27
CA GLY A 324 -8.96 7.44 -29.65
C GLY A 324 -9.55 6.11 -30.12
N ALA A 325 -9.36 5.82 -31.41
CA ALA A 325 -10.04 4.72 -32.10
C ALA A 325 -9.80 3.34 -31.47
N ILE A 326 -8.61 3.09 -30.91
CA ILE A 326 -8.32 1.81 -30.25
C ILE A 326 -9.04 1.68 -28.91
N GLY A 327 -9.14 2.76 -28.14
CA GLY A 327 -9.88 2.78 -26.88
C GLY A 327 -11.37 2.57 -27.10
N THR A 328 -11.95 3.23 -28.12
CA THR A 328 -13.33 2.99 -28.56
C THR A 328 -13.55 1.52 -28.91
N TRP A 329 -12.64 0.89 -29.66
CA TRP A 329 -12.75 -0.53 -29.99
C TRP A 329 -12.70 -1.45 -28.76
N LEU A 330 -11.82 -1.16 -27.79
CA LEU A 330 -11.76 -1.93 -26.54
C LEU A 330 -13.09 -1.85 -25.78
N LEU A 331 -13.70 -0.66 -25.69
CA LEU A 331 -14.99 -0.45 -25.05
C LEU A 331 -16.12 -1.15 -25.82
N GLN A 332 -16.12 -1.11 -27.15
CA GLN A 332 -17.10 -1.82 -27.98
C GLN A 332 -17.08 -3.35 -27.77
N VAL A 333 -15.91 -3.95 -27.56
CA VAL A 333 -15.79 -5.39 -27.26
C VAL A 333 -16.42 -5.73 -25.90
N GLN A 334 -16.23 -4.86 -24.90
CA GLN A 334 -16.86 -4.98 -23.58
C GLN A 334 -18.39 -4.83 -23.72
N GLU A 335 -18.83 -3.73 -24.32
CA GLU A 335 -20.25 -3.40 -24.54
C GLU A 335 -21.01 -4.52 -25.25
N ALA A 336 -20.49 -5.03 -26.38
CA ALA A 336 -21.14 -6.09 -27.13
C ALA A 336 -21.28 -7.39 -26.32
N ALA A 337 -20.29 -7.71 -25.47
CA ALA A 337 -20.37 -8.87 -24.59
C ALA A 337 -21.39 -8.67 -23.48
N THR A 338 -21.43 -7.48 -22.85
CA THR A 338 -22.40 -7.12 -21.82
C THR A 338 -23.83 -7.17 -22.36
N LEU A 339 -24.11 -6.50 -23.49
CA LEU A 339 -25.44 -6.49 -24.10
C LEU A 339 -25.91 -7.89 -24.49
N LYS A 340 -25.00 -8.76 -24.95
CA LYS A 340 -25.32 -10.16 -25.21
C LYS A 340 -25.71 -10.92 -23.94
N MET A 341 -25.06 -10.65 -22.80
CA MET A 341 -25.41 -11.26 -21.52
C MET A 341 -26.72 -10.72 -20.95
N LEU A 342 -27.06 -9.47 -21.27
CA LEU A 342 -28.29 -8.80 -20.87
C LEU A 342 -29.50 -9.11 -21.78
N ALA A 343 -29.29 -9.64 -22.98
CA ALA A 343 -30.35 -9.88 -23.97
C ALA A 343 -31.52 -10.77 -23.48
N ALA A 344 -31.32 -11.55 -22.40
CA ALA A 344 -32.38 -12.33 -21.76
C ALA A 344 -33.32 -11.50 -20.85
N TYR A 345 -33.02 -10.22 -20.64
CA TYR A 345 -33.63 -9.34 -19.64
C TYR A 345 -34.16 -8.03 -20.27
N PRO A 346 -35.02 -8.07 -21.31
CA PRO A 346 -35.48 -6.86 -21.99
C PRO A 346 -36.19 -5.90 -21.04
N GLY A 347 -35.81 -4.62 -21.05
CA GLY A 347 -36.42 -3.59 -20.21
C GLY A 347 -36.12 -3.73 -18.71
N ALA A 348 -35.13 -4.55 -18.33
CA ALA A 348 -34.76 -4.77 -16.94
C ALA A 348 -34.28 -3.49 -16.24
N ARG A 349 -34.50 -3.44 -14.92
CA ARG A 349 -33.89 -2.44 -14.03
C ARG A 349 -32.45 -2.85 -13.76
N VAL A 350 -31.51 -2.05 -14.25
CA VAL A 350 -30.08 -2.31 -14.19
C VAL A 350 -29.41 -1.33 -13.24
N LEU A 351 -28.75 -1.86 -12.21
CA LEU A 351 -27.86 -1.09 -11.35
C LEU A 351 -26.42 -1.19 -11.85
N ASP A 352 -25.79 -0.07 -12.20
CA ASP A 352 -24.36 0.02 -12.51
C ASP A 352 -23.57 0.55 -11.31
N VAL A 353 -22.86 -0.35 -10.62
CA VAL A 353 -22.11 -0.02 -9.39
C VAL A 353 -20.66 0.35 -9.70
N GLY A 354 -20.27 1.56 -9.30
CA GLY A 354 -19.00 2.15 -9.71
C GLY A 354 -19.01 2.63 -11.17
N GLY A 355 -20.20 2.75 -11.76
CA GLY A 355 -20.45 3.05 -13.18
C GLY A 355 -20.23 4.50 -13.61
N GLY A 356 -19.73 5.37 -12.71
CA GLY A 356 -19.58 6.81 -12.94
C GLY A 356 -18.71 7.21 -14.15
N HIS A 357 -17.93 6.26 -14.69
CA HIS A 357 -17.22 6.45 -15.95
C HIS A 357 -18.14 6.56 -17.18
N GLY A 358 -19.37 6.02 -17.08
CA GLY A 358 -20.36 6.03 -18.15
C GLY A 358 -20.08 5.06 -19.30
N GLN A 359 -19.24 4.03 -19.11
CA GLN A 359 -18.80 3.15 -20.21
C GLN A 359 -19.94 2.40 -20.90
N LEU A 360 -20.96 2.03 -20.13
CA LEU A 360 -22.08 1.24 -20.61
C LEU A 360 -23.41 2.02 -20.54
N THR A 361 -23.48 3.08 -19.74
CA THR A 361 -24.71 3.85 -19.48
C THR A 361 -25.44 4.22 -20.76
N LYS A 362 -24.74 4.82 -21.75
CA LYS A 362 -25.33 5.18 -23.03
C LYS A 362 -25.92 3.97 -23.76
N ALA A 363 -25.15 2.90 -23.89
CA ALA A 363 -25.56 1.71 -24.63
C ALA A 363 -26.74 0.99 -23.96
N LEU A 364 -26.80 1.00 -22.61
CA LEU A 364 -27.91 0.46 -21.86
C LEU A 364 -29.19 1.28 -22.08
N ILE A 365 -29.11 2.62 -22.00
CA ILE A 365 -30.23 3.52 -22.28
C ILE A 365 -30.75 3.31 -23.70
N GLU A 366 -29.85 3.27 -24.70
CA GLU A 366 -30.22 3.09 -26.12
C GLU A 366 -30.86 1.72 -26.40
N GLN A 367 -30.61 0.72 -25.56
CA GLN A 367 -31.23 -0.61 -25.63
C GLN A 367 -32.50 -0.73 -24.78
N GLY A 368 -32.95 0.36 -24.15
CA GLY A 368 -34.21 0.45 -23.41
C GLY A 368 -34.18 -0.15 -22.01
N TYR A 369 -33.02 -0.28 -21.39
CA TYR A 369 -32.92 -0.65 -19.97
C TYR A 369 -33.22 0.55 -19.07
N ASP A 370 -33.81 0.30 -17.90
CA ASP A 370 -33.98 1.29 -16.84
C ASP A 370 -32.71 1.32 -16.00
N VAL A 371 -31.93 2.41 -16.06
CA VAL A 371 -30.56 2.46 -15.54
C VAL A 371 -30.47 3.33 -14.31
N THR A 372 -29.97 2.76 -13.22
CA THR A 372 -29.51 3.49 -12.04
C THR A 372 -28.00 3.30 -11.89
N VAL A 373 -27.26 4.38 -11.61
CA VAL A 373 -25.82 4.35 -11.36
C VAL A 373 -25.55 4.68 -9.89
N LEU A 374 -24.81 3.81 -9.20
CA LEU A 374 -24.35 4.05 -7.83
C LEU A 374 -22.87 4.45 -7.84
N GLY A 375 -22.56 5.59 -7.22
CA GLY A 375 -21.19 6.02 -6.94
C GLY A 375 -20.96 6.33 -5.47
N SER A 376 -19.71 6.32 -5.01
CA SER A 376 -19.33 6.64 -3.64
C SER A 376 -19.27 8.15 -3.35
N ALA A 377 -19.27 8.97 -4.40
CA ALA A 377 -19.23 10.42 -4.30
C ALA A 377 -19.94 11.09 -5.49
N GLU A 378 -20.45 12.31 -5.27
CA GLU A 378 -21.15 13.12 -6.27
C GLU A 378 -20.33 13.31 -7.56
N GLN A 379 -19.02 13.48 -7.45
CA GLN A 379 -18.15 13.67 -8.61
C GLN A 379 -18.13 12.48 -9.58
N CYS A 380 -18.57 11.29 -9.17
CA CYS A 380 -18.65 10.13 -10.04
C CYS A 380 -19.70 10.32 -11.16
N LYS A 381 -20.68 11.22 -10.98
CA LYS A 381 -21.74 11.41 -11.99
C LYS A 381 -21.34 12.31 -13.16
N VAL A 382 -20.20 13.01 -13.09
CA VAL A 382 -19.81 14.07 -14.03
C VAL A 382 -19.92 13.62 -15.50
N ARG A 383 -19.50 12.39 -15.81
CA ARG A 383 -19.49 11.86 -17.19
C ARG A 383 -20.86 11.37 -17.68
N ILE A 384 -21.79 11.16 -16.77
CA ILE A 384 -23.17 10.75 -17.07
C ILE A 384 -24.19 11.87 -16.79
N GLN A 385 -23.73 13.05 -16.37
CA GLN A 385 -24.58 14.18 -15.98
C GLN A 385 -25.62 14.53 -17.05
N SER A 386 -25.23 14.50 -18.33
CA SER A 386 -26.16 14.80 -19.42
C SER A 386 -27.32 13.81 -19.51
N TYR A 387 -27.12 12.53 -19.18
CA TYR A 387 -28.18 11.52 -19.17
C TYR A 387 -29.11 11.70 -17.98
N ILE A 388 -28.55 12.09 -16.82
CA ILE A 388 -29.30 12.41 -15.61
C ILE A 388 -30.18 13.64 -15.85
N ASP A 389 -29.62 14.72 -16.40
CA ASP A 389 -30.34 15.96 -16.68
C ASP A 389 -31.49 15.77 -17.69
N GLN A 390 -31.36 14.76 -18.57
CA GLN A 390 -32.38 14.36 -19.54
C GLN A 390 -33.40 13.36 -18.97
N GLY A 391 -33.25 12.94 -17.71
CA GLY A 391 -34.10 11.93 -17.08
C GLY A 391 -33.98 10.54 -17.71
N GLN A 392 -32.85 10.23 -18.33
CA GLN A 392 -32.60 8.96 -19.01
C GLN A 392 -31.94 7.91 -18.11
N CYS A 393 -31.33 8.33 -16.99
CA CYS A 393 -30.87 7.44 -15.93
C CYS A 393 -30.85 8.18 -14.58
N ASP A 394 -30.87 7.40 -13.50
CA ASP A 394 -30.72 7.91 -12.15
C ASP A 394 -29.27 7.76 -11.66
N PHE A 395 -28.87 8.66 -10.76
CA PHE A 395 -27.60 8.53 -10.03
C PHE A 395 -27.82 8.71 -8.55
N GLN A 396 -27.19 7.85 -7.76
CA GLN A 396 -27.22 7.92 -6.30
C GLN A 396 -25.81 7.81 -5.72
N VAL A 397 -25.58 8.57 -4.65
CA VAL A 397 -24.39 8.41 -3.82
C VAL A 397 -24.67 7.43 -2.68
N GLY A 398 -23.79 6.45 -2.48
CA GLY A 398 -23.93 5.49 -1.39
C GLY A 398 -22.70 4.61 -1.16
N ASN A 399 -22.73 3.86 -0.06
CA ASN A 399 -21.67 2.91 0.28
C ASN A 399 -21.80 1.66 -0.60
N VAL A 400 -20.81 1.39 -1.44
CA VAL A 400 -20.81 0.21 -2.32
C VAL A 400 -20.70 -1.12 -1.56
N LEU A 401 -20.31 -1.10 -0.28
CA LEU A 401 -20.25 -2.27 0.61
C LEU A 401 -21.49 -2.43 1.51
N ASP A 402 -22.45 -1.52 1.40
CA ASP A 402 -23.71 -1.51 2.14
C ASP A 402 -24.71 -0.62 1.39
N MET A 403 -25.26 -1.16 0.30
CA MET A 403 -25.97 -0.35 -0.69
C MET A 403 -27.35 0.08 -0.16
N PRO A 404 -27.79 1.32 -0.41
CA PRO A 404 -29.04 1.87 0.12
C PRO A 404 -30.29 1.36 -0.63
N TYR A 405 -30.31 0.08 -0.97
CA TYR A 405 -31.36 -0.60 -1.71
C TYR A 405 -31.82 -1.84 -0.96
N ALA A 406 -33.10 -2.15 -1.10
CA ALA A 406 -33.65 -3.40 -0.59
C ALA A 406 -33.05 -4.62 -1.32
N ASP A 407 -33.20 -5.79 -0.73
CA ASP A 407 -32.86 -7.05 -1.39
C ASP A 407 -33.68 -7.21 -2.68
N ASN A 408 -33.06 -7.73 -3.73
CA ASN A 408 -33.69 -7.93 -5.05
C ASN A 408 -34.28 -6.65 -5.68
N ALA A 409 -33.75 -5.46 -5.32
CA ALA A 409 -34.25 -4.18 -5.82
C ALA A 409 -34.05 -4.01 -7.34
N PHE A 410 -33.05 -4.66 -7.94
CA PHE A 410 -32.73 -4.57 -9.37
C PHE A 410 -32.79 -5.94 -10.04
N ASP A 411 -33.20 -5.98 -11.31
CA ASP A 411 -33.26 -7.24 -12.05
C ASP A 411 -31.86 -7.74 -12.39
N VAL A 412 -30.98 -6.84 -12.82
CA VAL A 412 -29.58 -7.13 -13.09
C VAL A 412 -28.68 -6.09 -12.43
N VAL A 413 -27.63 -6.54 -11.76
CA VAL A 413 -26.59 -5.66 -11.23
C VAL A 413 -25.32 -5.85 -12.03
N ILE A 414 -24.71 -4.76 -12.47
CA ILE A 414 -23.44 -4.77 -13.19
C ILE A 414 -22.37 -3.98 -12.45
N SER A 415 -21.12 -4.37 -12.62
CA SER A 415 -19.98 -3.56 -12.16
C SER A 415 -18.76 -3.81 -13.04
N TYR A 416 -18.28 -2.75 -13.68
CA TYR A 416 -17.19 -2.81 -14.65
C TYR A 416 -15.99 -1.96 -14.24
N ARG A 417 -14.80 -2.52 -14.43
CA ARG A 417 -13.49 -1.96 -14.13
C ARG A 417 -13.35 -1.46 -12.69
N PHE A 418 -14.15 -2.04 -11.80
CA PHE A 418 -14.23 -1.61 -10.41
C PHE A 418 -13.72 -2.69 -9.46
N LEU A 419 -14.15 -3.95 -9.62
CA LEU A 419 -13.77 -5.08 -8.75
C LEU A 419 -12.25 -5.27 -8.59
N ALA A 420 -11.44 -4.92 -9.60
CA ALA A 420 -9.98 -4.97 -9.52
C ALA A 420 -9.35 -3.96 -8.54
N HIS A 421 -10.16 -3.03 -8.02
CA HIS A 421 -9.75 -1.93 -7.14
C HIS A 421 -10.48 -1.95 -5.78
N VAL A 422 -11.37 -2.91 -5.54
CA VAL A 422 -12.09 -3.07 -4.27
C VAL A 422 -11.28 -3.92 -3.30
N THR A 423 -11.04 -3.45 -2.08
CA THR A 423 -10.26 -4.19 -1.07
C THR A 423 -11.10 -5.27 -0.39
N GLN A 424 -12.33 -4.94 0.01
CA GLN A 424 -13.28 -5.87 0.65
C GLN A 424 -14.16 -6.60 -0.40
N TRP A 425 -13.52 -7.25 -1.37
CA TRP A 425 -14.20 -7.79 -2.54
C TRP A 425 -15.29 -8.82 -2.20
N GLN A 426 -15.13 -9.67 -1.18
CA GLN A 426 -16.20 -10.61 -0.78
C GLN A 426 -17.46 -9.87 -0.31
N ARG A 427 -17.30 -8.84 0.52
CA ARG A 427 -18.42 -8.03 1.01
C ARG A 427 -19.10 -7.30 -0.15
N PHE A 428 -18.31 -6.76 -1.07
CA PHE A 428 -18.81 -6.12 -2.28
C PHE A 428 -19.61 -7.09 -3.16
N LEU A 429 -19.08 -8.27 -3.49
CA LEU A 429 -19.79 -9.27 -4.29
C LEU A 429 -21.07 -9.77 -3.59
N LYS A 430 -21.05 -9.88 -2.26
CA LYS A 430 -22.25 -10.21 -1.47
C LYS A 430 -23.32 -9.13 -1.61
N GLU A 431 -22.95 -7.86 -1.57
CA GLU A 431 -23.89 -6.75 -1.76
C GLU A 431 -24.47 -6.70 -3.18
N LEU A 432 -23.64 -6.92 -4.20
CA LEU A 432 -24.14 -7.04 -5.58
C LEU A 432 -25.19 -8.15 -5.69
N ALA A 433 -24.91 -9.32 -5.10
CA ALA A 433 -25.83 -10.45 -5.06
C ALA A 433 -27.09 -10.16 -4.25
N ARG A 434 -27.00 -9.39 -3.16
CA ARG A 434 -28.14 -9.05 -2.30
C ARG A 434 -29.15 -8.18 -3.04
N VAL A 435 -28.69 -7.16 -3.75
CA VAL A 435 -29.58 -6.21 -4.44
C VAL A 435 -30.02 -6.69 -5.83
N ALA A 436 -29.38 -7.75 -6.37
CA ALA A 436 -29.75 -8.39 -7.62
C ALA A 436 -30.83 -9.46 -7.44
N ASN A 437 -31.90 -9.36 -8.22
CA ASN A 437 -32.98 -10.34 -8.28
C ASN A 437 -32.63 -11.52 -9.20
N GLN A 438 -32.08 -11.27 -10.39
CA GLN A 438 -31.91 -12.31 -11.42
C GLN A 438 -30.44 -12.56 -11.76
N ALA A 439 -29.66 -11.52 -12.03
CA ALA A 439 -28.28 -11.67 -12.48
C ALA A 439 -27.31 -10.64 -11.90
N VAL A 440 -26.06 -11.06 -11.71
CA VAL A 440 -24.92 -10.17 -11.46
C VAL A 440 -23.89 -10.32 -12.58
N ILE A 441 -23.45 -9.22 -13.19
CA ILE A 441 -22.42 -9.23 -14.24
C ILE A 441 -21.24 -8.37 -13.82
N VAL A 442 -20.09 -9.00 -13.65
CA VAL A 442 -18.86 -8.30 -13.23
C VAL A 442 -17.71 -8.60 -14.19
N ASP A 443 -16.78 -7.67 -14.32
CA ASP A 443 -15.49 -7.93 -14.95
C ASP A 443 -14.34 -7.99 -13.95
N TYR A 444 -13.34 -8.80 -14.28
CA TYR A 444 -12.12 -8.92 -13.49
C TYR A 444 -10.94 -9.36 -14.36
N PRO A 445 -9.73 -8.86 -14.09
CA PRO A 445 -8.51 -9.39 -14.71
C PRO A 445 -8.14 -10.72 -14.04
N THR A 446 -7.64 -11.68 -14.84
CA THR A 446 -7.32 -13.03 -14.35
C THR A 446 -5.81 -13.28 -14.35
N VAL A 447 -5.35 -14.07 -13.37
CA VAL A 447 -3.95 -14.54 -13.30
C VAL A 447 -3.58 -15.54 -14.40
N ARG A 448 -4.56 -16.24 -14.98
CA ARG A 448 -4.37 -17.21 -16.07
C ARG A 448 -4.43 -16.52 -17.42
N SER A 449 -3.63 -15.49 -17.65
CA SER A 449 -3.65 -14.75 -18.92
C SER A 449 -2.27 -14.51 -19.52
N VAL A 450 -2.21 -14.34 -20.84
CA VAL A 450 -0.97 -13.98 -21.55
C VAL A 450 -0.37 -12.67 -21.01
N ASN A 451 -1.18 -11.82 -20.37
CA ASN A 451 -0.72 -10.65 -19.62
C ASN A 451 0.32 -10.98 -18.54
N ALA A 452 0.28 -12.18 -17.95
CA ALA A 452 1.27 -12.62 -16.96
C ALA A 452 2.66 -12.86 -17.57
N ILE A 453 2.74 -13.16 -18.87
CA ILE A 453 3.98 -13.48 -19.61
C ILE A 453 4.41 -12.31 -20.51
N ALA A 454 3.48 -11.41 -20.85
CA ALA A 454 3.71 -10.26 -21.72
C ALA A 454 4.88 -9.33 -21.29
N PRO A 455 5.11 -9.03 -20.00
CA PRO A 455 6.27 -8.22 -19.59
C PRO A 455 7.62 -8.88 -19.93
N ALA A 456 7.66 -10.21 -20.05
CA ALA A 456 8.85 -10.94 -20.47
C ALA A 456 9.04 -10.91 -21.99
N LEU A 457 7.94 -11.03 -22.76
CA LEU A 457 7.96 -10.99 -24.23
C LEU A 457 8.20 -9.59 -24.81
N PHE A 458 7.78 -8.53 -24.11
CA PHE A 458 7.88 -7.13 -24.55
C PHE A 458 9.03 -6.34 -23.90
N LYS A 459 10.02 -7.02 -23.30
CA LYS A 459 11.26 -6.40 -22.79
C LYS A 459 12.03 -5.57 -23.82
N PHE A 460 11.68 -5.63 -25.10
CA PHE A 460 12.33 -4.90 -26.19
C PHE A 460 11.88 -3.44 -26.40
N LYS A 461 10.92 -2.90 -25.63
CA LYS A 461 10.65 -1.45 -25.67
C LYS A 461 9.97 -0.96 -24.38
N LYS A 462 10.73 -0.97 -23.28
CA LYS A 462 10.32 -0.46 -21.95
C LYS A 462 10.31 1.09 -21.92
N GLY A 463 9.51 1.69 -22.79
CA GLY A 463 9.40 3.15 -22.93
C GLY A 463 8.02 3.64 -23.40
N LEU A 464 7.00 2.79 -23.37
CA LEU A 464 5.67 3.11 -23.93
C LEU A 464 4.52 3.12 -22.93
N GLU A 465 4.72 2.72 -21.67
CA GLU A 465 3.67 2.77 -20.64
C GLU A 465 4.12 3.59 -19.43
N GLY A 466 3.76 4.87 -19.44
CA GLY A 466 4.04 5.82 -18.39
C GLY A 466 3.09 5.78 -17.19
N ASN A 467 2.05 4.95 -17.18
CA ASN A 467 1.06 4.89 -16.08
C ASN A 467 0.44 3.49 -15.93
N THR A 468 1.12 2.57 -15.26
CA THR A 468 0.52 1.28 -14.86
C THR A 468 0.27 1.27 -13.34
N ARG A 469 -1.00 1.46 -12.96
CA ARG A 469 -1.48 1.29 -11.57
C ARG A 469 -1.53 -0.19 -11.18
N PRO A 470 -1.38 -0.53 -9.90
CA PRO A 470 -1.69 -1.88 -9.41
C PRO A 470 -3.20 -2.14 -9.57
N PHE A 471 -3.55 -3.28 -10.15
CA PHE A 471 -4.91 -3.82 -10.22
C PHE A 471 -4.84 -5.27 -9.73
N VAL A 472 -5.82 -5.70 -8.93
CA VAL A 472 -5.84 -7.07 -8.40
C VAL A 472 -6.21 -8.04 -9.51
N CYS A 473 -5.31 -8.98 -9.83
CA CYS A 473 -5.62 -10.12 -10.68
C CYS A 473 -6.22 -11.23 -9.82
N TYR A 474 -7.42 -11.68 -10.17
CA TYR A 474 -8.09 -12.74 -9.44
C TYR A 474 -7.70 -14.12 -9.96
N GLN A 475 -7.55 -15.08 -9.04
CA GLN A 475 -7.78 -16.48 -9.39
C GLN A 475 -9.29 -16.64 -9.56
N GLU A 476 -9.73 -16.89 -10.78
CA GLU A 476 -11.16 -16.97 -11.10
C GLU A 476 -11.92 -17.93 -10.17
N GLN A 477 -11.27 -19.02 -9.75
CA GLN A 477 -11.88 -19.99 -8.83
C GLN A 477 -12.29 -19.38 -7.49
N ASP A 478 -11.61 -18.34 -6.99
CA ASP A 478 -11.94 -17.68 -5.73
C ASP A 478 -13.30 -16.97 -5.84
N ILE A 479 -13.54 -16.26 -6.94
CA ILE A 479 -14.81 -15.58 -7.24
C ILE A 479 -15.93 -16.62 -7.41
N LEU A 480 -15.66 -17.69 -8.18
CA LEU A 480 -16.63 -18.75 -8.41
C LEU A 480 -17.03 -19.47 -7.11
N ASN A 481 -16.04 -19.81 -6.26
CA ASN A 481 -16.28 -20.46 -4.98
C ASN A 481 -17.07 -19.54 -4.04
N PHE A 482 -16.76 -18.24 -4.04
CA PHE A 482 -17.47 -17.26 -3.24
C PHE A 482 -18.94 -17.16 -3.64
N TYR A 483 -19.26 -16.89 -4.91
CA TYR A 483 -20.65 -16.83 -5.37
C TYR A 483 -21.40 -18.14 -5.10
N LYS A 484 -20.75 -19.29 -5.31
CA LYS A 484 -21.32 -20.60 -4.99
C LYS A 484 -21.66 -20.73 -3.50
N SER A 485 -20.82 -20.20 -2.62
CA SER A 485 -21.06 -20.24 -1.17
C SER A 485 -22.28 -19.42 -0.72
N ILE A 486 -22.70 -18.45 -1.52
CA ILE A 486 -23.89 -17.61 -1.27
C ILE A 486 -25.08 -17.97 -2.17
N GLY A 487 -25.06 -19.14 -2.83
CA GLY A 487 -26.21 -19.66 -3.59
C GLY A 487 -26.29 -19.21 -5.05
N TRP A 488 -25.24 -18.59 -5.59
CA TRP A 488 -25.18 -18.12 -6.97
C TRP A 488 -24.21 -18.96 -7.79
N HIS A 489 -24.46 -19.11 -9.09
CA HIS A 489 -23.62 -19.89 -9.98
C HIS A 489 -23.24 -19.10 -11.24
N GLN A 490 -22.06 -19.37 -11.80
CA GLN A 490 -21.67 -18.81 -13.08
C GLN A 490 -22.48 -19.46 -14.20
N SER A 491 -23.19 -18.64 -14.98
CA SER A 491 -23.95 -19.11 -16.14
C SER A 491 -23.30 -18.72 -17.47
N LEU A 492 -22.68 -17.54 -17.56
CA LEU A 492 -21.93 -17.11 -18.74
C LEU A 492 -20.55 -16.57 -18.36
N ARG A 493 -19.58 -16.80 -19.26
CA ARG A 493 -18.21 -16.33 -19.13
C ARG A 493 -17.68 -15.88 -20.47
N TYR A 494 -17.16 -14.67 -20.54
CA TYR A 494 -16.59 -14.09 -21.75
C TYR A 494 -15.24 -13.44 -21.48
N ALA A 495 -14.18 -14.01 -22.04
CA ALA A 495 -12.85 -13.42 -21.97
C ALA A 495 -12.67 -12.41 -23.11
N GLN A 496 -12.36 -11.17 -22.75
CA GLN A 496 -12.37 -10.05 -23.69
C GLN A 496 -11.22 -10.13 -24.70
N PHE A 497 -9.98 -10.36 -24.29
CA PHE A 497 -8.81 -10.38 -25.18
C PHE A 497 -7.86 -11.50 -24.82
N PHE A 498 -7.27 -12.17 -25.81
CA PHE A 498 -6.17 -13.10 -25.57
C PHE A 498 -4.86 -12.35 -25.40
N TRP A 499 -4.63 -11.35 -26.26
CA TRP A 499 -3.42 -10.55 -26.21
C TRP A 499 -3.55 -9.40 -25.22
N PRO A 500 -2.41 -8.89 -24.70
CA PRO A 500 -2.44 -7.76 -23.79
C PRO A 500 -3.04 -6.49 -24.39
N MET A 501 -3.85 -5.78 -23.59
CA MET A 501 -4.40 -4.48 -24.01
C MET A 501 -3.30 -3.48 -24.38
N VAL A 502 -2.10 -3.56 -23.77
CA VAL A 502 -0.93 -2.75 -24.17
C VAL A 502 -0.55 -3.00 -25.62
N LEU A 503 -0.56 -4.25 -26.09
CA LEU A 503 -0.24 -4.58 -27.47
C LEU A 503 -1.24 -3.91 -28.41
N HIS A 504 -2.53 -4.00 -28.11
CA HIS A 504 -3.56 -3.33 -28.89
C HIS A 504 -3.38 -1.80 -28.93
N ARG A 505 -3.12 -1.18 -27.77
CA ARG A 505 -2.83 0.26 -27.67
C ARG A 505 -1.61 0.65 -28.49
N THR A 506 -0.51 -0.12 -28.43
CA THR A 506 0.71 0.15 -29.20
C THR A 506 0.51 0.01 -30.71
N LEU A 507 -0.34 -0.93 -31.15
CA LEU A 507 -0.70 -1.07 -32.56
C LEU A 507 -1.55 0.12 -33.03
N GLY A 508 -2.40 0.68 -32.16
CA GLY A 508 -3.25 1.84 -32.43
C GLY A 508 -4.30 1.63 -33.54
N LYS A 509 -4.42 0.41 -34.07
CA LYS A 509 -5.25 0.08 -35.24
C LYS A 509 -6.31 -0.97 -34.88
N PRO A 510 -7.60 -0.60 -34.75
CA PRO A 510 -8.69 -1.52 -34.41
C PRO A 510 -8.80 -2.73 -35.34
N LYS A 511 -8.70 -2.53 -36.67
CA LYS A 511 -8.79 -3.63 -37.65
C LYS A 511 -7.67 -4.68 -37.45
N ALA A 512 -6.44 -4.21 -37.22
CA ALA A 512 -5.31 -5.10 -36.97
C ALA A 512 -5.47 -5.86 -35.64
N SER A 513 -5.91 -5.17 -34.58
CA SER A 513 -6.18 -5.78 -33.28
C SER A 513 -7.30 -6.83 -33.34
N SER A 514 -8.36 -6.54 -34.08
CA SER A 514 -9.45 -7.48 -34.33
C SER A 514 -8.95 -8.75 -35.04
N VAL A 515 -8.18 -8.60 -36.13
CA VAL A 515 -7.59 -9.75 -36.85
C VAL A 515 -6.67 -10.57 -35.95
N LEU A 516 -5.84 -9.90 -35.13
CA LEU A 516 -4.92 -10.56 -34.20
C LEU A 516 -5.64 -11.43 -33.15
N GLU A 517 -6.84 -11.01 -32.74
CA GLU A 517 -7.70 -11.76 -31.81
C GLU A 517 -8.47 -12.91 -32.45
N GLN A 518 -8.62 -12.97 -33.79
CA GLN A 518 -9.44 -13.99 -34.45
C GLN A 518 -8.87 -15.41 -34.28
N LEU A 519 -7.57 -15.59 -34.47
CA LEU A 519 -6.95 -16.91 -34.40
C LEU A 519 -7.03 -17.51 -32.98
N PRO A 520 -6.62 -16.80 -31.90
CA PRO A 520 -6.80 -17.31 -30.53
C PRO A 520 -8.26 -17.56 -30.16
N ARG A 521 -9.21 -16.75 -30.66
CA ARG A 521 -10.66 -17.00 -30.43
C ARG A 521 -11.13 -18.29 -31.10
N ARG A 522 -10.77 -18.51 -32.36
CA ARG A 522 -11.15 -19.72 -33.12
C ARG A 522 -10.55 -20.99 -32.51
N LEU A 523 -9.32 -20.90 -31.99
CA LEU A 523 -8.64 -22.01 -31.31
C LEU A 523 -9.09 -22.22 -29.85
N GLY A 524 -10.03 -21.41 -29.35
CA GLY A 524 -10.50 -21.50 -27.95
C GLY A 524 -9.52 -20.97 -26.91
N LEU A 525 -8.34 -20.48 -27.32
CA LEU A 525 -7.31 -19.94 -26.44
C LEU A 525 -7.79 -18.68 -25.71
N THR A 526 -8.54 -17.79 -26.38
CA THR A 526 -9.12 -16.62 -25.71
C THR A 526 -10.06 -17.04 -24.60
N ARG A 527 -10.88 -18.09 -24.81
CA ARG A 527 -11.78 -18.60 -23.77
C ARG A 527 -11.01 -19.10 -22.56
N LEU A 528 -9.88 -19.77 -22.74
CA LEU A 528 -9.10 -20.34 -21.64
C LEU A 528 -8.18 -19.33 -20.94
N LEU A 529 -7.52 -18.46 -21.71
CA LEU A 529 -6.39 -17.63 -21.27
C LEU A 529 -6.59 -16.13 -21.48
N GLY A 530 -7.79 -15.71 -21.88
CA GLY A 530 -8.07 -14.30 -22.12
C GLY A 530 -8.37 -13.51 -20.84
N SER A 531 -8.15 -12.19 -20.91
CA SER A 531 -8.38 -11.24 -19.83
C SER A 531 -8.57 -9.81 -20.38
N PRO A 532 -9.34 -8.93 -19.72
CA PRO A 532 -10.23 -9.21 -18.59
C PRO A 532 -11.34 -10.19 -18.95
N VAL A 533 -11.93 -10.83 -17.94
CA VAL A 533 -13.08 -11.72 -18.10
C VAL A 533 -14.32 -11.01 -17.59
N ILE A 534 -15.40 -11.09 -18.35
CA ILE A 534 -16.75 -10.70 -17.95
C ILE A 534 -17.48 -11.99 -17.59
N THR A 535 -18.08 -12.04 -16.41
CA THR A 535 -18.82 -13.20 -15.93
C THR A 535 -20.20 -12.80 -15.47
N LYS A 536 -21.20 -13.59 -15.88
CA LYS A 536 -22.58 -13.51 -15.38
C LYS A 536 -22.81 -14.62 -14.35
N PHE A 537 -23.36 -14.22 -13.22
CA PHE A 537 -23.83 -15.08 -12.14
C PHE A 537 -25.35 -15.00 -12.04
N GLU A 538 -26.01 -16.11 -11.77
CA GLU A 538 -27.46 -16.22 -11.58
C GLU A 538 -27.77 -17.05 -10.32
N GLN A 539 -28.91 -16.82 -9.68
CA GLN A 539 -29.41 -17.68 -8.61
C GLN A 539 -29.86 -19.03 -9.19
N LEU A 540 -29.75 -20.10 -8.39
CA LEU A 540 -30.25 -21.43 -8.75
C LEU A 540 -31.77 -21.52 -8.66
#